data_AF-A0A7G7LEX6-F1
#
_entry.id   AF-A0A7G7LEX6-F1
#
_cell.length_a   1.000
_cell.length_b   1.000
_cell.length_c   1.000
_cell.angle_alpha   90.00
_cell.angle_beta   90.00
_cell.angle_gamma   90.00
#
_symmetry.space_group_name_H-M   'P 1'
#
loop_
_entity.id
_entity.type
_entity.pdbx_description
1 polymer ?
#
loop_
_entity_poly.entity_id
_entity_poly.type
_entity_poly.pdbx_seq_one_letter_code
_entity_poly.pdbx_strand_id
1 'polypeptide(L)'
;MHSVVTDLGDVVGSDSQDPLVCSQQRASGDVGQAGHASSRGAAARHGAGRPHRLYSRVKQRETAERQGDHVTGLGGRTVEADDKRGLLLDAAERVFVRSGHAGATMSALAAEAGVTRPTVYAYFPSREHVFAALADRVRLEFLALQEQADTTSPRETLRSSLTAYLTAYTRHSAMLTVIAHQALVDPGMRRLHLELHQQADRRHSRFLQRLVDQGLAHPPVAPPLMAEAVTGIVHTFARRVAEDPSRQQELTQALIDLYAHMVDLR
;
A
#
# COMPACT_ATOMS: atom_id res chain seq x y z
N MET A 1 50.15 -44.55 -27.73
CA MET A 1 49.25 -44.50 -28.90
C MET A 1 47.89 -44.03 -28.41
N HIS A 2 47.34 -42.85 -28.69
CA HIS A 2 47.74 -41.67 -29.45
C HIS A 2 47.25 -40.46 -28.64
N SER A 3 48.10 -39.44 -28.56
CA SER A 3 47.81 -38.09 -28.07
C SER A 3 47.51 -37.24 -29.30
N VAL A 4 46.53 -36.34 -29.26
CA VAL A 4 46.48 -35.18 -30.16
C VAL A 4 45.96 -33.96 -29.39
N VAL A 5 46.87 -33.02 -29.25
CA VAL A 5 46.79 -31.61 -28.85
C VAL A 5 46.50 -30.76 -30.10
N THR A 6 46.30 -29.44 -29.92
CA THR A 6 46.25 -28.29 -30.88
C THR A 6 44.88 -28.01 -31.54
N ASP A 7 44.42 -26.77 -31.72
CA ASP A 7 45.08 -25.45 -31.68
C ASP A 7 44.08 -24.29 -31.46
N LEU A 8 44.64 -23.16 -31.01
CA LEU A 8 44.09 -21.81 -30.93
C LEU A 8 43.67 -21.26 -32.31
N GLY A 9 42.73 -20.32 -32.29
CA GLY A 9 42.41 -19.47 -33.43
C GLY A 9 41.69 -18.20 -32.99
N ASP A 10 42.47 -17.19 -32.61
CA ASP A 10 42.06 -15.78 -32.54
C ASP A 10 41.63 -15.29 -33.93
N VAL A 11 40.48 -14.63 -34.02
CA VAL A 11 40.23 -13.62 -35.06
C VAL A 11 39.55 -12.41 -34.42
N VAL A 12 40.38 -11.43 -34.10
CA VAL A 12 40.00 -10.04 -33.92
C VAL A 12 39.63 -9.47 -35.29
N GLY A 13 38.42 -8.98 -35.44
CA GLY A 13 37.96 -8.19 -36.58
C GLY A 13 37.41 -6.85 -36.09
N SER A 14 38.24 -5.83 -36.20
CA SER A 14 37.91 -4.41 -36.07
C SER A 14 37.14 -3.90 -37.29
N ASP A 15 36.26 -2.93 -37.05
CA ASP A 15 35.74 -1.85 -37.94
C ASP A 15 34.21 -1.79 -37.89
N SER A 16 33.54 -0.65 -37.85
CA SER A 16 33.86 0.76 -37.65
C SER A 16 32.51 1.49 -37.70
N GLN A 17 32.29 2.52 -36.85
CA GLN A 17 31.41 3.70 -37.05
C GLN A 17 29.88 3.45 -37.25
N ASP A 18 28.92 4.20 -36.73
CA ASP A 18 28.84 5.51 -36.07
C ASP A 18 27.44 5.64 -35.38
N PRO A 19 27.22 6.62 -34.49
CA PRO A 19 26.06 6.71 -33.60
C PRO A 19 24.86 7.49 -34.19
N LEU A 20 23.65 7.05 -33.88
CA LEU A 20 22.41 7.79 -34.19
C LEU A 20 22.28 9.02 -33.29
N VAL A 21 22.51 10.19 -33.89
CA VAL A 21 22.28 11.52 -33.34
C VAL A 21 20.86 12.00 -33.62
N CYS A 22 20.32 12.66 -32.58
CA CYS A 22 19.19 13.58 -32.53
C CYS A 22 18.94 14.41 -33.81
N SER A 23 17.70 14.42 -34.31
CA SER A 23 17.20 15.45 -35.22
C SER A 23 15.96 16.14 -34.62
N GLN A 24 16.21 17.26 -33.94
CA GLN A 24 15.23 18.33 -33.80
C GLN A 24 15.11 19.05 -35.14
N GLN A 25 13.90 19.17 -35.67
CA GLN A 25 13.63 20.10 -36.77
C GLN A 25 12.41 20.95 -36.43
N ARG A 26 12.67 22.26 -36.34
CA ARG A 26 11.71 23.35 -36.21
C ARG A 26 10.98 23.53 -37.54
N ALA A 27 9.69 23.80 -37.50
CA ALA A 27 8.97 24.50 -38.55
C ALA A 27 8.18 25.65 -37.91
N SER A 28 8.47 26.86 -38.40
CA SER A 28 7.83 28.13 -38.07
C SER A 28 6.96 28.57 -39.25
N GLY A 29 5.86 29.28 -38.96
CA GLY A 29 4.93 29.92 -39.92
C GLY A 29 3.65 29.10 -40.10
N ASP A 30 2.43 29.61 -39.96
CA ASP A 30 1.96 30.94 -40.36
C ASP A 30 0.71 31.38 -39.56
N VAL A 31 0.52 32.69 -39.48
CA VAL A 31 -0.49 33.42 -38.72
C VAL A 31 -1.75 33.61 -39.57
N GLY A 32 -2.93 33.29 -39.02
CA GLY A 32 -4.22 33.61 -39.63
C GLY A 32 -5.30 33.88 -38.59
N GLN A 33 -5.62 35.16 -38.38
CA GLN A 33 -6.71 35.65 -37.53
C GLN A 33 -8.08 35.36 -38.15
N ALA A 34 -9.07 35.01 -37.31
CA ALA A 34 -10.32 35.75 -37.07
C ALA A 34 -11.45 34.82 -36.56
N GLY A 35 -12.24 35.30 -35.59
CA GLY A 35 -13.57 34.75 -35.31
C GLY A 35 -13.93 34.65 -33.83
N HIS A 36 -14.46 35.73 -33.26
CA HIS A 36 -15.19 35.73 -31.99
C HIS A 36 -16.39 34.78 -32.01
N ALA A 37 -16.55 33.95 -30.97
CA ALA A 37 -17.86 33.60 -30.45
C ALA A 37 -17.77 33.25 -28.96
N SER A 38 -18.46 34.07 -28.18
CA SER A 38 -18.66 33.97 -26.73
C SER A 38 -19.45 32.71 -26.38
N SER A 39 -18.97 31.92 -25.42
CA SER A 39 -19.87 31.08 -24.62
C SER A 39 -19.41 31.05 -23.16
N ARG A 40 -20.31 31.57 -22.32
CA ARG A 40 -20.24 31.62 -20.87
C ARG A 40 -20.24 30.19 -20.31
N GLY A 41 -19.11 29.74 -19.79
CA GLY A 41 -19.00 28.54 -18.96
C GLY A 41 -18.77 28.95 -17.52
N ALA A 42 -19.80 28.83 -16.68
CA ALA A 42 -19.72 29.08 -15.24
C ALA A 42 -18.67 28.15 -14.60
N ALA A 43 -17.55 28.73 -14.18
CA ALA A 43 -16.57 28.04 -13.36
C ALA A 43 -17.20 27.75 -11.99
N ALA A 44 -17.68 26.52 -11.83
CA ALA A 44 -18.08 25.98 -10.54
C ALA A 44 -16.86 26.02 -9.61
N ARG A 45 -16.92 26.92 -8.62
CA ARG A 45 -15.98 26.99 -7.51
C ARG A 45 -16.20 25.76 -6.62
N HIS A 46 -15.59 24.63 -6.97
CA HIS A 46 -15.42 23.52 -6.04
C HIS A 46 -14.22 23.82 -5.15
N GLY A 47 -14.52 24.27 -3.94
CA GLY A 47 -13.56 24.42 -2.85
C GLY A 47 -12.96 23.07 -2.49
N ALA A 48 -11.83 22.74 -3.09
CA ALA A 48 -10.94 21.69 -2.62
C ALA A 48 -10.33 22.16 -1.28
N GLY A 49 -11.06 21.94 -0.18
CA GLY A 49 -10.53 22.08 1.17
C GLY A 49 -9.33 21.16 1.32
N ARG A 50 -8.15 21.73 1.59
CA ARG A 50 -6.86 21.02 1.65
C ARG A 50 -6.92 19.84 2.66
N PRO A 51 -6.95 18.57 2.20
CA PRO A 51 -7.22 17.39 3.03
C PRO A 51 -6.11 17.04 4.03
N HIS A 52 -4.88 17.50 3.76
CA HIS A 52 -3.67 17.22 4.55
C HIS A 52 -3.80 17.44 6.07
N ARG A 53 -4.44 18.54 6.51
CA ARG A 53 -4.58 18.82 7.94
C ARG A 53 -5.61 17.93 8.62
N LEU A 54 -6.56 17.38 7.87
CA LEU A 54 -7.72 16.71 8.44
C LEU A 54 -7.36 15.32 8.96
N TYR A 55 -6.73 14.43 8.19
CA TYR A 55 -6.39 13.07 8.68
C TYR A 55 -5.55 13.10 9.96
N SER A 56 -4.49 13.94 9.99
CA SER A 56 -3.66 14.15 11.18
C SER A 56 -4.48 14.58 12.40
N ARG A 57 -5.40 15.53 12.21
CA ARG A 57 -6.22 16.11 13.28
C ARG A 57 -7.34 15.17 13.71
N VAL A 58 -7.94 14.45 12.77
CA VAL A 58 -8.94 13.41 13.03
C VAL A 58 -8.31 12.31 13.85
N LYS A 59 -7.14 11.80 13.45
CA LYS A 59 -6.40 10.79 14.22
C LYS A 59 -6.00 11.29 15.61
N GLN A 60 -5.48 12.52 15.73
CA GLN A 60 -5.12 13.12 17.03
C GLN A 60 -6.33 13.34 17.94
N ARG A 61 -7.49 13.66 17.36
CA ARG A 61 -8.74 13.86 18.12
C ARG A 61 -9.39 12.53 18.51
N GLU A 62 -9.46 11.56 17.61
CA GLU A 62 -9.99 10.22 17.89
C GLU A 62 -9.12 9.46 18.90
N THR A 63 -7.79 9.61 18.85
CA THR A 63 -6.89 9.04 19.89
C THR A 63 -7.08 9.69 21.25
N ALA A 64 -7.34 11.00 21.31
CA ALA A 64 -7.67 11.69 22.56
C ALA A 64 -9.06 11.29 23.11
N GLU A 65 -10.05 11.07 22.22
CA GLU A 65 -11.42 10.67 22.59
C GLU A 65 -11.48 9.19 23.05
N ARG A 66 -10.73 8.27 22.41
CA ARG A 66 -10.63 6.87 22.86
C ARG A 66 -9.92 6.67 24.21
N GLN A 67 -9.04 7.59 24.61
CA GLN A 67 -8.39 7.56 25.92
C GLN A 67 -9.30 8.06 27.06
N GLY A 68 -10.43 8.70 26.73
CA GLY A 68 -11.38 9.28 27.70
C GLY A 68 -12.61 8.41 28.02
N ASP A 69 -12.96 7.46 27.15
CA ASP A 69 -14.16 6.62 27.32
C ASP A 69 -13.84 5.30 28.00
N HIS A 70 -13.58 5.36 29.31
CA HIS A 70 -13.65 4.20 30.20
C HIS A 70 -14.64 4.48 31.35
N VAL A 71 -15.94 4.56 31.06
CA VAL A 71 -17.01 4.45 32.08
C VAL A 71 -18.26 3.74 31.57
N THR A 72 -18.54 2.60 32.20
CA THR A 72 -19.76 1.79 32.38
C THR A 72 -21.13 2.29 31.87
N GLY A 73 -21.89 1.41 31.16
CA GLY A 73 -23.36 1.42 31.19
C GLY A 73 -24.13 0.84 29.98
N LEU A 74 -24.82 -0.30 30.18
CA LEU A 74 -26.01 -0.84 29.47
C LEU A 74 -25.86 -1.40 28.03
N GLY A 75 -25.61 -2.72 27.97
CA GLY A 75 -25.27 -3.52 26.80
C GLY A 75 -26.40 -3.90 25.83
N GLY A 76 -26.94 -2.92 25.10
CA GLY A 76 -27.77 -3.18 23.90
C GLY A 76 -27.52 -2.22 22.73
N ARG A 77 -27.11 -0.98 23.01
CA ARG A 77 -26.90 0.06 21.98
C ARG A 77 -25.52 0.03 21.32
N THR A 78 -24.53 -0.60 21.95
CA THR A 78 -23.14 -0.59 21.47
C THR A 78 -22.92 -1.60 20.35
N VAL A 79 -23.47 -2.82 20.47
CA VAL A 79 -23.28 -3.89 19.48
C VAL A 79 -23.96 -3.54 18.14
N GLU A 80 -25.19 -3.04 18.16
CA GLU A 80 -25.91 -2.67 16.93
C GLU A 80 -25.31 -1.43 16.25
N ALA A 81 -24.73 -0.51 17.03
CA ALA A 81 -24.04 0.65 16.51
C ALA A 81 -22.69 0.29 15.89
N ASP A 82 -21.93 -0.62 16.51
CA ASP A 82 -20.65 -1.11 16.00
C ASP A 82 -20.83 -1.93 14.72
N ASP A 83 -21.88 -2.76 14.66
CA ASP A 83 -22.22 -3.54 13.46
C ASP A 83 -22.58 -2.63 12.27
N LYS A 84 -23.40 -1.60 12.51
CA LYS A 84 -23.72 -0.58 11.49
C LYS A 84 -22.50 0.22 11.04
N ARG A 85 -21.60 0.57 11.97
CA ARG A 85 -20.35 1.26 11.62
C ARG A 85 -19.46 0.39 10.73
N GLY A 86 -19.38 -0.91 11.01
CA GLY A 86 -18.68 -1.89 10.17
C GLY A 86 -19.26 -1.98 8.76
N LEU A 87 -20.58 -2.12 8.64
CA LEU A 87 -21.27 -2.17 7.34
C LEU A 87 -21.06 -0.90 6.50
N LEU A 88 -21.05 0.27 7.13
CA LEU A 88 -20.73 1.54 6.47
C LEU A 88 -19.28 1.58 5.97
N LEU A 89 -18.34 1.03 6.74
CA LEU A 89 -16.93 0.93 6.30
C LEU A 89 -16.79 -0.05 5.14
N ASP A 90 -17.48 -1.19 5.15
CA ASP A 90 -17.43 -2.14 4.02
C ASP A 90 -17.98 -1.53 2.72
N ALA A 91 -19.10 -0.82 2.81
CA ALA A 91 -19.62 -0.05 1.69
C ALA A 91 -18.61 1.02 1.24
N ALA A 92 -17.98 1.71 2.19
CA ALA A 92 -17.00 2.71 1.86
C ALA A 92 -15.78 2.15 1.14
N GLU A 93 -15.25 1.02 1.60
CA GLU A 93 -14.11 0.36 0.94
C GLU A 93 -14.45 0.03 -0.52
N ARG A 94 -15.63 -0.54 -0.79
CA ARG A 94 -16.08 -0.82 -2.16
C ARG A 94 -16.15 0.44 -3.02
N VAL A 95 -16.68 1.54 -2.49
CA VAL A 95 -16.76 2.82 -3.22
C VAL A 95 -15.37 3.42 -3.46
N PHE A 96 -14.48 3.41 -2.47
CA PHE A 96 -13.12 3.94 -2.61
C PHE A 96 -12.30 3.14 -3.62
N VAL A 97 -12.41 1.80 -3.59
CA VAL A 97 -11.74 0.92 -4.55
C VAL A 97 -12.26 1.15 -5.97
N ARG A 98 -13.59 1.23 -6.14
CA ARG A 98 -14.21 1.35 -7.47
C ARG A 98 -14.07 2.74 -8.09
N SER A 99 -14.21 3.79 -7.30
CA SER A 99 -14.30 5.18 -7.78
C SER A 99 -13.08 6.03 -7.43
N GLY A 100 -12.07 5.43 -6.80
CA GLY A 100 -10.93 6.14 -6.25
C GLY A 100 -11.31 7.11 -5.13
N HIS A 101 -10.31 7.84 -4.62
CA HIS A 101 -10.52 8.77 -3.53
C HIS A 101 -11.45 9.93 -3.93
N ALA A 102 -11.25 10.55 -5.11
CA ALA A 102 -12.03 11.70 -5.55
C ALA A 102 -13.52 11.36 -5.81
N GLY A 103 -13.82 10.17 -6.34
CA GLY A 103 -15.18 9.76 -6.67
C GLY A 103 -16.03 9.29 -5.48
N ALA A 104 -15.40 9.01 -4.32
CA ALA A 104 -16.05 8.40 -3.17
C ALA A 104 -16.91 9.37 -2.34
N THR A 105 -17.98 9.93 -2.89
CA THR A 105 -18.80 10.93 -2.18
C THR A 105 -19.66 10.35 -1.05
N MET A 106 -20.04 11.16 -0.06
CA MET A 106 -20.98 10.76 1.01
C MET A 106 -22.32 10.23 0.45
N SER A 107 -22.76 10.72 -0.72
CA SER A 107 -23.94 10.21 -1.40
C SER A 107 -23.72 8.81 -1.97
N ALA A 108 -22.58 8.57 -2.61
CA ALA A 108 -22.23 7.26 -3.14
C ALA A 108 -22.06 6.23 -2.02
N LEU A 109 -21.49 6.64 -0.88
CA LEU A 109 -21.39 5.82 0.32
C LEU A 109 -22.76 5.41 0.86
N ALA A 110 -23.68 6.37 0.99
CA ALA A 110 -25.04 6.10 1.45
C ALA A 110 -25.77 5.12 0.51
N ALA A 111 -25.65 5.35 -0.81
CA ALA A 111 -26.23 4.47 -1.81
C ALA A 111 -25.67 3.04 -1.76
N GLU A 112 -24.34 2.89 -1.67
CA GLU A 112 -23.69 1.58 -1.56
C GLU A 112 -24.07 0.83 -0.29
N ALA A 113 -24.24 1.55 0.83
CA ALA A 113 -24.62 0.97 2.11
C ALA A 113 -26.14 0.70 2.24
N GLY A 114 -26.96 1.13 1.27
CA GLY A 114 -28.41 1.02 1.35
C GLY A 114 -29.04 1.87 2.46
N VAL A 115 -28.39 2.98 2.85
CA VAL A 115 -28.87 3.89 3.91
C VAL A 115 -29.04 5.32 3.41
N THR A 116 -29.61 6.18 4.26
CA THR A 116 -29.75 7.60 3.93
C THR A 116 -28.46 8.39 4.18
N ARG A 117 -28.27 9.51 3.48
CA ARG A 117 -27.11 10.40 3.74
C ARG A 117 -27.03 10.87 5.20
N PRO A 118 -28.13 11.31 5.86
CA PRO A 118 -28.11 11.63 7.29
C PRO A 118 -27.60 10.47 8.15
N THR A 119 -27.94 9.23 7.82
CA THR A 119 -27.41 8.04 8.53
C THR A 119 -25.90 7.98 8.42
N VAL A 120 -25.32 8.14 7.22
CA VAL A 120 -23.85 8.14 7.07
C VAL A 120 -23.21 9.30 7.85
N TYR A 121 -23.79 10.50 7.78
CA TYR A 121 -23.28 11.67 8.51
C TYR A 121 -23.36 11.54 10.03
N ALA A 122 -24.28 10.73 10.56
CA ALA A 122 -24.37 10.44 11.99
C ALA A 122 -23.16 9.65 12.50
N TYR A 123 -22.54 8.81 11.65
CA TYR A 123 -21.34 8.03 11.99
C TYR A 123 -20.05 8.73 11.56
N PHE A 124 -20.07 9.37 10.39
CA PHE A 124 -18.88 9.97 9.79
C PHE A 124 -19.18 11.40 9.34
N PRO A 125 -18.63 12.42 10.03
CA PRO A 125 -18.90 13.83 9.72
C PRO A 125 -18.47 14.25 8.31
N SER A 126 -17.48 13.55 7.74
CA SER A 126 -17.02 13.79 6.37
C SER A 126 -16.45 12.54 5.73
N ARG A 127 -16.28 12.58 4.40
CA ARG A 127 -15.63 11.52 3.60
C ARG A 127 -14.22 11.22 4.11
N GLU A 128 -13.49 12.24 4.55
CA GLU A 128 -12.15 12.10 5.10
C GLU A 128 -12.16 11.34 6.43
N HIS A 129 -13.21 11.46 7.25
CA HIS A 129 -13.37 10.66 8.47
C HIS A 129 -13.66 9.19 8.12
N VAL A 130 -14.47 8.93 7.09
CA VAL A 130 -14.71 7.57 6.58
C VAL A 130 -13.38 6.95 6.13
N PHE A 131 -12.60 7.70 5.34
CA PHE A 131 -11.31 7.23 4.86
C PHE A 131 -10.31 7.00 6.01
N ALA A 132 -10.27 7.90 6.99
CA ALA A 132 -9.42 7.75 8.17
C ALA A 132 -9.76 6.48 8.96
N ALA A 133 -11.06 6.23 9.18
CA ALA A 133 -11.54 5.04 9.86
C ALA A 133 -11.25 3.76 9.07
N LEU A 134 -11.36 3.78 7.75
CA LEU A 134 -10.95 2.66 6.89
C LEU A 134 -9.46 2.37 6.99
N ALA A 135 -8.63 3.40 6.91
CA ALA A 135 -7.19 3.22 7.03
C ALA A 135 -6.78 2.72 8.41
N ASP A 136 -7.46 3.16 9.48
CA ASP A 136 -7.25 2.64 10.82
C ASP A 136 -7.69 1.19 10.96
N ARG A 137 -8.80 0.79 10.32
CA ARG A 137 -9.21 -0.62 10.24
C ARG A 137 -8.15 -1.47 9.55
N VAL A 138 -7.68 -1.06 8.37
CA VAL A 138 -6.60 -1.76 7.65
C VAL A 138 -5.36 -1.88 8.54
N ARG A 139 -4.96 -0.79 9.20
CA ARG A 139 -3.84 -0.79 10.15
C ARG A 139 -4.04 -1.83 11.25
N LEU A 140 -5.18 -1.83 11.93
CA LEU A 140 -5.47 -2.74 13.04
C LEU A 140 -5.49 -4.21 12.59
N GLU A 141 -6.06 -4.51 11.43
CA GLU A 141 -6.06 -5.86 10.85
C GLU A 141 -4.63 -6.33 10.52
N PHE A 142 -3.80 -5.43 9.98
CA PHE A 142 -2.37 -5.69 9.78
C PHE A 142 -1.64 -6.02 11.09
N LEU A 143 -1.91 -5.28 12.16
CA LEU A 143 -1.27 -5.52 13.45
C LEU A 143 -1.70 -6.85 14.07
N ALA A 144 -2.99 -7.15 14.04
CA ALA A 144 -3.54 -8.39 14.59
C ALA A 144 -2.95 -9.63 13.92
N LEU A 145 -2.84 -9.63 12.58
CA LEU A 145 -2.26 -10.76 11.83
C LEU A 145 -0.77 -10.96 12.15
N GLN A 146 -0.04 -9.88 12.43
CA GLN A 146 1.37 -9.99 12.77
C GLN A 146 1.60 -10.52 14.20
N GLU A 147 0.70 -10.27 15.16
CA GLU A 147 0.83 -10.79 16.53
C GLU A 147 0.79 -12.31 16.64
N GLN A 148 0.34 -13.01 15.58
CA GLN A 148 0.16 -14.47 15.55
C GLN A 148 1.39 -15.26 15.05
N ALA A 149 2.57 -14.64 14.96
CA ALA A 149 3.77 -15.31 14.47
C ALA A 149 4.21 -16.48 15.40
N ASP A 150 4.51 -17.63 14.80
CA ASP A 150 5.10 -18.79 15.49
C ASP A 150 6.55 -18.46 15.83
N THR A 151 6.92 -18.52 17.11
CA THR A 151 8.27 -18.16 17.59
C THR A 151 9.15 -19.36 17.95
N THR A 152 8.76 -20.56 17.53
CA THR A 152 9.44 -21.83 17.87
C THR A 152 10.88 -21.89 17.37
N SER A 153 11.16 -21.38 16.17
CA SER A 153 12.51 -21.26 15.61
C SER A 153 12.64 -20.02 14.74
N PRO A 154 13.86 -19.53 14.44
CA PRO A 154 14.06 -18.43 13.49
C PRO A 154 13.39 -18.67 12.13
N ARG A 155 13.49 -19.90 11.61
CA ARG A 155 12.91 -20.28 10.32
C ARG A 155 11.38 -20.29 10.37
N GLU A 156 10.78 -20.83 11.43
CA GLU A 156 9.32 -20.80 11.61
C GLU A 156 8.79 -19.39 11.89
N THR A 157 9.56 -18.57 12.62
CA THR A 157 9.23 -17.15 12.84
C THR A 157 9.21 -16.40 11.53
N LEU A 158 10.20 -16.62 10.68
CA LEU A 158 10.25 -16.00 9.37
C LEU A 158 9.06 -16.46 8.50
N ARG A 159 8.85 -17.77 8.42
CA ARG A 159 7.80 -18.38 7.59
C ARG A 159 6.41 -17.88 8.00
N SER A 160 6.09 -17.94 9.29
CA SER A 160 4.80 -17.50 9.82
C SER A 160 4.61 -15.99 9.64
N SER A 161 5.65 -15.18 9.90
CA SER A 161 5.57 -13.73 9.75
C SER A 161 5.37 -13.31 8.30
N LEU A 162 6.11 -13.88 7.34
CA LEU A 162 5.95 -13.56 5.91
C LEU A 162 4.62 -14.05 5.35
N THR A 163 4.14 -15.22 5.78
CA THR A 163 2.80 -15.73 5.42
C THR A 163 1.69 -14.79 5.91
N ALA A 164 1.76 -14.40 7.20
CA ALA A 164 0.80 -13.47 7.79
C ALA A 164 0.84 -12.11 7.10
N TYR A 165 2.05 -11.64 6.77
CA TYR A 165 2.23 -10.35 6.11
C TYR A 165 1.64 -10.35 4.70
N LEU A 166 1.95 -11.36 3.88
CA LEU A 166 1.36 -11.50 2.55
C LEU A 166 -0.16 -11.61 2.61
N THR A 167 -0.70 -12.42 3.53
CA THR A 167 -2.15 -12.55 3.75
C THR A 167 -2.81 -11.21 4.06
N ALA A 168 -2.19 -10.41 4.96
CA ALA A 168 -2.69 -9.10 5.34
C ALA A 168 -2.74 -8.14 4.13
N TYR A 169 -1.68 -8.10 3.31
CA TYR A 169 -1.67 -7.28 2.10
C TYR A 169 -2.68 -7.75 1.05
N THR A 170 -2.81 -9.06 0.84
CA THR A 170 -3.75 -9.58 -0.16
C THR A 170 -5.16 -9.12 0.15
N ARG A 171 -5.58 -9.23 1.42
CA ARG A 171 -6.91 -8.84 1.91
C ARG A 171 -7.25 -7.37 1.65
N HIS A 172 -6.27 -6.47 1.75
CA HIS A 172 -6.47 -5.02 1.59
C HIS A 172 -5.78 -4.43 0.35
N SER A 173 -5.35 -5.27 -0.59
CA SER A 173 -4.50 -4.89 -1.72
C SER A 173 -5.07 -3.73 -2.55
N ALA A 174 -6.37 -3.76 -2.82
CA ALA A 174 -7.06 -2.71 -3.56
C ALA A 174 -7.07 -1.37 -2.79
N MET A 175 -7.37 -1.39 -1.50
CA MET A 175 -7.38 -0.19 -0.67
C MET A 175 -5.96 0.38 -0.48
N LEU A 176 -4.96 -0.49 -0.26
CA LEU A 176 -3.56 -0.11 -0.19
C LEU A 176 -3.08 0.53 -1.50
N THR A 177 -3.54 0.02 -2.64
CA THR A 177 -3.29 0.62 -3.95
C THR A 177 -3.87 2.03 -4.05
N VAL A 178 -5.12 2.24 -3.58
CA VAL A 178 -5.73 3.58 -3.54
C VAL A 178 -4.91 4.52 -2.65
N ILE A 179 -4.53 4.08 -1.45
CA ILE A 179 -3.70 4.86 -0.50
C ILE A 179 -2.36 5.24 -1.15
N ALA A 180 -1.67 4.27 -1.78
CA ALA A 180 -0.38 4.49 -2.43
C ALA A 180 -0.46 5.51 -3.58
N HIS A 181 -1.49 5.44 -4.42
CA HIS A 181 -1.70 6.44 -5.49
C HIS A 181 -1.97 7.83 -4.92
N GLN A 182 -2.78 7.93 -3.87
CA GLN A 182 -3.09 9.21 -3.24
C GLN A 182 -1.86 9.82 -2.50
N ALA A 183 -0.94 8.98 -2.01
CA ALA A 183 0.31 9.42 -1.39
C ALA A 183 1.24 10.22 -2.33
N LEU A 184 1.07 10.09 -3.65
CA LEU A 184 1.85 10.85 -4.63
C LEU A 184 1.52 12.35 -4.59
N VAL A 185 0.28 12.71 -4.24
CA VAL A 185 -0.24 14.08 -4.35
C VAL A 185 -0.70 14.67 -3.00
N ASP A 186 -0.96 13.84 -1.99
CA ASP A 186 -1.35 14.26 -0.65
C ASP A 186 -0.29 13.85 0.40
N PRO A 187 0.43 14.80 1.02
CA PRO A 187 1.43 14.47 2.02
C PRO A 187 0.86 13.80 3.29
N GLY A 188 -0.43 14.00 3.61
CA GLY A 188 -1.09 13.36 4.73
C GLY A 188 -1.34 11.89 4.43
N MET A 189 -1.71 11.59 3.19
CA MET A 189 -1.81 10.23 2.69
C MET A 189 -0.45 9.55 2.61
N ARG A 190 0.59 10.27 2.19
CA ARG A 190 1.96 9.76 2.22
C ARG A 190 2.38 9.35 3.61
N ARG A 191 2.10 10.16 4.63
CA ARG A 191 2.39 9.78 6.01
C ARG A 191 1.61 8.54 6.43
N LEU A 192 0.32 8.46 6.11
CA LEU A 192 -0.49 7.27 6.40
C LEU A 192 0.06 6.01 5.71
N HIS A 193 0.38 6.09 4.42
CA HIS A 193 1.00 5.00 3.66
C HIS A 193 2.29 4.53 4.33
N LEU A 194 3.14 5.46 4.78
CA LEU A 194 4.35 5.13 5.53
C LEU A 194 4.02 4.50 6.90
N GLU A 195 3.05 5.03 7.64
CA GLU A 195 2.66 4.51 8.96
C GLU A 195 2.14 3.06 8.90
N LEU A 196 1.40 2.70 7.83
CA LEU A 196 0.90 1.34 7.62
C LEU A 196 2.04 0.32 7.52
N HIS A 197 3.13 0.68 6.84
CA HIS A 197 4.28 -0.20 6.64
C HIS A 197 5.28 -0.13 7.80
N GLN A 198 5.46 1.05 8.41
CA GLN A 198 6.48 1.31 9.43
C GLN A 198 6.47 0.36 10.62
N GLN A 199 5.30 -0.11 11.08
CA GLN A 199 5.25 -1.03 12.22
C GLN A 199 5.73 -2.43 11.84
N ALA A 200 5.30 -2.91 10.67
CA ALA A 200 5.75 -4.17 10.08
C ALA A 200 7.27 -4.14 9.85
N ASP A 201 7.75 -3.09 9.18
CA ASP A 201 9.17 -2.90 8.86
C ASP A 201 10.03 -2.84 10.13
N ARG A 202 9.60 -2.09 11.15
CA ARG A 202 10.33 -1.99 12.43
C ARG A 202 10.37 -3.31 13.19
N ARG A 203 9.31 -4.11 13.14
CA ARG A 203 9.30 -5.44 13.78
C ARG A 203 10.23 -6.38 13.03
N HIS A 204 10.13 -6.40 11.71
CA HIS A 204 10.93 -7.24 10.84
C HIS A 204 12.43 -6.90 10.92
N SER A 205 12.77 -5.62 10.85
CA SER A 205 14.13 -5.10 11.02
C SER A 205 14.73 -5.52 12.37
N ARG A 206 13.98 -5.39 13.47
CA ARG A 206 14.43 -5.86 14.80
C ARG A 206 14.62 -7.37 14.87
N PHE A 207 13.76 -8.14 14.21
CA PHE A 207 13.91 -9.59 14.14
C PHE A 207 15.18 -9.98 13.39
N LEU A 208 15.37 -9.44 12.18
CA LEU A 208 16.57 -9.70 11.39
C LEU A 208 17.84 -9.22 12.10
N GLN A 209 17.82 -8.05 12.75
CA GLN A 209 18.96 -7.56 13.53
C GLN A 209 19.38 -8.56 14.62
N ARG A 210 18.43 -9.15 15.35
CA ARG A 210 18.75 -10.18 16.36
C ARG A 210 19.42 -11.41 15.74
N LEU A 211 19.01 -11.83 14.55
CA LEU A 211 19.63 -12.97 13.86
C LEU A 211 21.05 -12.64 13.39
N VAL A 212 21.27 -11.41 12.93
CA VAL A 212 22.61 -10.91 12.58
C VAL A 212 23.50 -10.86 13.81
N ASP A 213 23.02 -10.33 14.93
CA ASP A 213 23.77 -10.25 16.20
C ASP A 213 24.16 -11.64 16.74
N GLN A 214 23.37 -12.67 16.42
CA GLN A 214 23.62 -14.07 16.79
C GLN A 214 24.46 -14.84 15.75
N GLY A 215 24.82 -14.22 14.63
CA GLY A 215 25.54 -14.88 13.53
C GLY A 215 24.73 -15.95 12.78
N LEU A 216 23.40 -15.88 12.85
CA LEU A 216 22.47 -16.82 12.19
C LEU A 216 22.01 -16.34 10.81
N ALA A 217 22.21 -15.05 10.49
CA ALA A 217 21.85 -14.44 9.21
C ALA A 217 22.93 -13.44 8.76
N HIS A 218 23.14 -13.36 7.44
CA HIS A 218 24.11 -12.47 6.79
C HIS A 218 23.45 -11.74 5.60
N PRO A 219 22.59 -10.74 5.85
CA PRO A 219 21.96 -9.98 4.78
C PRO A 219 22.97 -9.11 4.01
N PRO A 220 22.78 -8.90 2.70
CA PRO A 220 23.69 -8.10 1.86
C PRO A 220 23.60 -6.60 2.16
N VAL A 221 22.55 -6.16 2.84
CA VAL A 221 22.33 -4.77 3.26
C VAL A 221 21.84 -4.72 4.71
N ALA A 222 21.85 -3.52 5.29
CA ALA A 222 21.43 -3.32 6.67
C ALA A 222 19.98 -3.82 6.92
N PRO A 223 19.67 -4.39 8.11
CA PRO A 223 18.35 -4.94 8.40
C PRO A 223 17.15 -4.01 8.16
N PRO A 224 17.21 -2.68 8.38
CA PRO A 224 16.13 -1.77 8.00
C PRO A 224 15.84 -1.76 6.49
N LEU A 225 16.89 -1.75 5.65
CA LEU A 225 16.74 -1.75 4.20
C LEU A 225 16.23 -3.10 3.69
N MET A 226 16.64 -4.21 4.30
CA MET A 226 16.06 -5.52 4.00
C MET A 226 14.55 -5.56 4.29
N ALA A 227 14.10 -4.94 5.39
CA ALA A 227 12.69 -4.87 5.73
C ALA A 227 11.89 -4.07 4.67
N GLU A 228 12.40 -2.91 4.25
CA GLU A 228 11.78 -2.10 3.20
C GLU A 228 11.70 -2.86 1.86
N ALA A 229 12.76 -3.59 1.50
CA ALA A 229 12.79 -4.38 0.28
C ALA A 229 11.73 -5.50 0.28
N VAL A 230 11.58 -6.21 1.40
CA VAL A 230 10.52 -7.22 1.58
C VAL A 230 9.15 -6.62 1.39
N THR A 231 8.89 -5.45 1.96
CA THR A 231 7.60 -4.77 1.84
C THR A 231 7.25 -4.50 0.38
N GLY A 232 8.23 -4.12 -0.45
CA GLY A 232 8.04 -3.98 -1.90
C GLY A 232 7.68 -5.30 -2.60
N ILE A 233 8.37 -6.40 -2.26
CA ILE A 233 8.10 -7.74 -2.81
C ILE A 233 6.70 -8.20 -2.41
N VAL A 234 6.36 -8.08 -1.13
CA VAL A 234 5.06 -8.46 -0.57
C VAL A 234 3.93 -7.68 -1.24
N HIS A 235 4.08 -6.37 -1.41
CA HIS A 235 3.07 -5.55 -2.09
C HIS A 235 2.83 -6.03 -3.52
N THR A 236 3.90 -6.38 -4.24
CA THR A 236 3.82 -6.92 -5.60
C THR A 236 3.14 -8.29 -5.63
N PHE A 237 3.51 -9.19 -4.72
CA PHE A 237 2.95 -10.54 -4.66
C PHE A 237 1.49 -10.53 -4.22
N ALA A 238 1.13 -9.71 -3.24
CA ALA A 238 -0.24 -9.54 -2.77
C ALA A 238 -1.19 -9.11 -3.88
N ARG A 239 -0.76 -8.17 -4.74
CA ARG A 239 -1.53 -7.77 -5.92
C ARG A 239 -1.76 -8.95 -6.87
N ARG A 240 -0.73 -9.76 -7.12
CA ARG A 240 -0.85 -10.95 -7.97
C ARG A 240 -1.76 -12.02 -7.36
N VAL A 241 -1.72 -12.22 -6.04
CA VAL A 241 -2.64 -13.12 -5.34
C VAL A 241 -4.07 -12.57 -5.39
N ALA A 242 -4.26 -11.26 -5.27
CA ALA A 242 -5.58 -10.66 -5.38
C ALA A 242 -6.18 -10.79 -6.80
N GLU A 243 -5.34 -10.78 -7.84
CA GLU A 243 -5.72 -11.04 -9.23
C GLU A 243 -5.99 -12.52 -9.50
N ASP A 244 -5.20 -13.41 -8.89
CA ASP A 244 -5.34 -14.86 -9.01
C ASP A 244 -5.10 -15.55 -7.65
N PRO A 245 -6.17 -15.80 -6.87
CA PRO A 245 -6.06 -16.40 -5.54
C PRO A 245 -5.45 -17.81 -5.55
N SER A 246 -5.51 -18.53 -6.68
CA SER A 246 -4.94 -19.88 -6.78
C SER A 246 -3.42 -19.89 -6.59
N ARG A 247 -2.76 -18.75 -6.84
CA ARG A 247 -1.31 -18.56 -6.71
C ARG A 247 -0.84 -18.23 -5.30
N GLN A 248 -1.75 -18.12 -4.32
CA GLN A 248 -1.38 -17.74 -2.96
C GLN A 248 -0.29 -18.64 -2.38
N GLN A 249 -0.43 -19.96 -2.53
CA GLN A 249 0.54 -20.92 -1.99
C GLN A 249 1.90 -20.80 -2.69
N GLU A 250 1.91 -20.74 -4.03
CA GLU A 250 3.11 -20.56 -4.85
C GLU A 250 3.88 -19.30 -4.45
N LEU A 251 3.19 -18.15 -4.40
CA LEU A 251 3.81 -16.85 -4.13
C LEU A 251 4.25 -16.72 -2.67
N THR A 252 3.52 -17.30 -1.72
CA THR A 252 3.95 -17.35 -0.31
C THR A 252 5.25 -18.14 -0.18
N GLN A 253 5.32 -19.32 -0.80
CA GLN A 253 6.52 -20.16 -0.75
C GLN A 253 7.71 -19.46 -1.42
N ALA A 254 7.51 -18.89 -2.61
CA ALA A 254 8.56 -18.13 -3.31
C ALA A 254 9.07 -16.93 -2.49
N LEU A 255 8.19 -16.22 -1.77
CA LEU A 255 8.58 -15.13 -0.88
C LEU A 255 9.48 -15.63 0.27
N ILE A 256 9.12 -16.76 0.89
CA ILE A 256 9.89 -17.35 1.99
C ILE A 256 11.27 -17.79 1.50
N ASP A 257 11.33 -18.53 0.39
CA ASP A 257 12.57 -19.07 -0.16
C ASP A 257 13.51 -17.95 -0.62
N LEU A 258 12.97 -16.97 -1.36
CA LEU A 258 13.72 -15.79 -1.80
C LEU A 258 14.29 -15.04 -0.59
N TYR A 259 13.48 -14.80 0.44
CA TYR A 259 13.92 -14.05 1.59
C TYR A 259 14.96 -14.81 2.43
N ALA A 260 14.73 -16.10 2.70
CA ALA A 260 15.69 -16.93 3.42
C ALA A 260 17.04 -16.99 2.71
N HIS A 261 17.04 -17.06 1.37
CA HIS A 261 18.25 -17.00 0.57
C HIS A 261 18.94 -15.64 0.63
N MET A 262 18.18 -14.54 0.50
CA MET A 262 18.74 -13.18 0.56
C MET A 262 19.41 -12.88 1.90
N VAL A 263 18.96 -13.46 3.02
CA VAL A 263 19.56 -13.21 4.34
C VAL A 263 20.56 -14.29 4.78
N ASP A 264 20.88 -15.27 3.93
CA ASP A 264 21.72 -16.42 4.26
C ASP A 264 21.35 -17.06 5.62
N LEU A 265 20.05 -17.38 5.79
CA LEU A 265 19.54 -17.90 7.06
C LEU A 265 19.98 -19.35 7.28
N ARG A 266 20.83 -19.59 8.29
CA ARG A 266 21.33 -20.92 8.66
C ARG A 266 20.33 -21.70 9.51
#